data_AF-A0AAN6BHU1-F1
#
_entry.id   AF-A0AAN6BHU1-F1
#
_cell.length_a   1.000
_cell.length_b   1.000
_cell.length_c   1.000
_cell.angle_alpha   90.00
_cell.angle_beta   90.00
_cell.angle_gamma   90.00
#
_symmetry.space_group_name_H-M   'P 1'
#
loop_
_entity.id
_entity.type
_entity.pdbx_description
1 polymer ?
#
loop_
_entity_poly.entity_id
_entity_poly.type
_entity_poly.pdbx_seq_one_letter_code
_entity_poly.pdbx_strand_id
1 'polypeptide(L)'
;MNKFINTTLQLKDENIIFEDKVEEMTVNNIKSLIYFGKLDVNPQYCPACGCVKQGNSIVKNGSKKSRLTLTKISGLPAYLDLRKQRYHCRECDSYFTAKSEVVGDNCFISKRVKWMVLDFATNALTLKHIAETCNVSDHTVQRVIDGASKELKPSIFDALPEHIAFDEFKGVKHSEGNMSFIFIDNTNSRIVDVLGDRRKFSLRDYFFAYPLKTRQKVQTVTMDMYMPYMEVVREVFPNAKIIIDRFHLVQALNRELNKLRIEVMNAFRVPDHRLYNKYKRYWRLFLMPRESLSSWDYQSFKLFDWLTNTGGILDYLLEKNPLLKDTYNIVHNLREALQENDSEVFKAQLAQSKLVKLPTGLRRVLRTFTKLQRYIGHTF
;
A
#
# COMPACT_ATOMS: atom_id res chain seq x y z
N MET A 1 2.51 4.04 -45.82
CA MET A 1 2.51 2.93 -44.84
C MET A 1 3.19 3.23 -43.51
N ASN A 2 4.30 4.00 -43.49
CA ASN A 2 4.96 4.44 -42.25
C ASN A 2 3.98 4.97 -41.19
N LYS A 3 3.00 5.81 -41.57
CA LYS A 3 2.02 6.35 -40.63
C LYS A 3 1.15 5.28 -39.96
N PHE A 4 0.79 4.20 -40.65
CA PHE A 4 -0.05 3.13 -40.09
C PHE A 4 0.74 2.31 -39.07
N ILE A 5 1.92 1.81 -39.43
CA ILE A 5 2.78 1.03 -38.52
C ILE A 5 3.16 1.88 -37.30
N ASN A 6 3.56 3.14 -37.49
CA ASN A 6 3.90 4.04 -36.39
C ASN A 6 2.70 4.27 -35.46
N THR A 7 1.50 4.45 -36.02
CA THR A 7 0.26 4.63 -35.23
C THR A 7 -0.10 3.36 -34.46
N THR A 8 -0.05 2.19 -35.09
CA THR A 8 -0.45 0.92 -34.49
C THR A 8 0.54 0.47 -33.42
N LEU A 9 1.85 0.62 -33.67
CA LEU A 9 2.90 0.32 -32.71
C LEU A 9 3.06 1.41 -31.64
N GLN A 10 2.44 2.58 -31.85
CA GLN A 10 2.57 3.77 -31.01
C GLN A 10 4.04 4.13 -30.76
N LEU A 11 4.86 3.97 -31.80
CA LEU A 11 6.22 4.48 -31.86
C LEU A 11 6.10 5.91 -32.40
N LYS A 12 6.78 6.89 -31.78
CA LYS A 12 6.66 8.31 -32.14
C LYS A 12 7.97 8.91 -32.67
N ASP A 13 8.94 8.07 -32.97
CA ASP A 13 10.25 8.52 -33.48
C ASP A 13 10.19 8.68 -35.01
N GLU A 14 10.21 9.93 -35.46
CA GLU A 14 10.12 10.28 -36.88
C GLU A 14 11.37 9.85 -37.68
N ASN A 15 12.48 9.54 -37.01
CA ASN A 15 13.72 9.12 -37.67
C ASN A 15 13.74 7.62 -38.00
N ILE A 16 12.72 6.86 -37.56
CA ILE A 16 12.58 5.45 -37.92
C ILE A 16 11.78 5.34 -39.21
N ILE A 17 12.44 4.85 -40.24
CA ILE A 17 11.83 4.53 -41.53
C ILE A 17 11.52 3.03 -41.50
N PHE A 18 10.24 2.67 -41.41
CA PHE A 18 9.83 1.26 -41.48
C PHE A 18 9.91 0.77 -42.92
N GLU A 19 10.34 -0.48 -43.05
CA GLU A 19 10.21 -1.21 -44.30
C GLU A 19 8.76 -1.69 -44.44
N ASP A 20 8.25 -1.78 -45.67
CA ASP A 20 6.91 -2.27 -45.97
C ASP A 20 6.87 -3.82 -45.89
N LYS A 21 7.18 -4.32 -44.69
CA LYS A 21 7.40 -5.73 -44.45
C LYS A 21 7.23 -6.09 -42.99
N VAL A 22 6.40 -7.11 -42.73
CA VAL A 22 6.28 -7.79 -41.44
C VAL A 22 6.36 -9.29 -41.70
N GLU A 23 7.21 -9.99 -40.95
CA GLU A 23 7.36 -11.45 -41.07
C GLU A 23 6.90 -12.15 -39.80
N GLU A 24 6.21 -13.28 -39.97
CA GLU A 24 5.99 -14.22 -38.88
C GLU A 24 7.16 -15.20 -38.81
N MET A 25 7.91 -15.16 -37.71
CA MET A 25 9.08 -16.00 -37.50
C MET A 25 9.06 -16.64 -36.11
N THR A 26 9.68 -17.79 -35.98
CA THR A 26 9.85 -18.44 -34.67
C THR A 26 11.08 -17.86 -33.98
N VAL A 27 10.89 -17.20 -32.84
CA VAL A 27 11.95 -16.71 -31.96
C VAL A 27 11.85 -17.47 -30.65
N ASN A 28 12.92 -18.16 -30.24
CA ASN A 28 12.94 -18.99 -29.03
C ASN A 28 11.75 -19.98 -28.95
N ASN A 29 11.45 -20.66 -30.06
CA ASN A 29 10.32 -21.60 -30.21
C ASN A 29 8.92 -20.97 -30.08
N ILE A 30 8.80 -19.64 -30.17
CA ILE A 30 7.52 -18.94 -30.12
C ILE A 30 7.30 -18.18 -31.43
N LYS A 31 6.13 -18.37 -32.04
CA LYS A 31 5.70 -17.63 -33.22
C LYS A 31 5.59 -16.15 -32.89
N SER A 32 6.32 -15.32 -33.62
CA SER A 32 6.53 -13.90 -33.31
C SER A 32 6.43 -13.05 -34.58
N LEU A 33 6.01 -11.79 -34.42
CA LEU A 33 5.96 -10.80 -35.50
C LEU A 33 7.24 -9.99 -35.53
N ILE A 34 7.90 -9.90 -36.68
CA ILE A 34 9.12 -9.12 -36.88
C ILE A 34 8.85 -7.98 -37.84
N TYR A 35 8.98 -6.76 -37.32
CA TYR A 35 8.95 -5.51 -38.07
C TYR A 35 10.39 -5.13 -38.43
N PHE A 36 10.56 -4.54 -39.60
CA PHE A 36 11.87 -4.09 -40.07
C PHE A 36 11.90 -2.58 -40.20
N GLY A 37 13.02 -1.97 -39.83
CA GLY A 37 13.19 -0.53 -39.97
C GLY A 37 14.64 -0.09 -39.99
N LYS A 38 14.85 1.11 -40.52
CA LYS A 38 16.14 1.79 -40.54
C LYS A 38 16.05 3.07 -39.72
N LEU A 39 17.03 3.29 -38.85
CA LEU A 39 17.19 4.55 -38.14
C LEU A 39 18.24 5.39 -38.88
N ASP A 40 17.78 6.45 -39.54
CA ASP A 40 18.63 7.38 -40.29
C ASP A 40 18.51 8.78 -39.68
N VAL A 41 19.33 9.06 -38.68
CA VAL A 41 19.42 10.37 -38.02
C VAL A 41 20.59 11.12 -38.62
N ASN A 42 20.43 12.37 -39.04
CA ASN A 42 21.55 13.21 -39.48
C ASN A 42 22.19 13.93 -38.28
N PRO A 43 23.37 13.49 -37.77
CA PRO A 43 23.96 14.10 -36.58
C PRO A 43 24.51 15.49 -36.89
N GLN A 44 24.22 16.45 -36.00
CA GLN A 44 24.72 17.83 -36.13
C GLN A 44 26.10 18.02 -35.50
N TYR A 45 26.49 17.16 -34.55
CA TYR A 45 27.76 17.25 -33.85
C TYR A 45 28.27 15.86 -33.41
N CYS A 46 29.56 15.77 -33.11
CA CYS A 46 30.17 14.60 -32.50
C CYS A 46 29.91 14.59 -30.98
N PRO A 47 29.32 13.53 -30.41
CA PRO A 47 29.07 13.45 -28.97
C PRO A 47 30.33 13.29 -28.12
N ALA A 48 31.49 12.95 -28.72
CA ALA A 48 32.75 12.76 -27.99
C ALA A 48 33.59 14.04 -27.88
N CYS A 49 33.74 14.80 -28.97
CA CYS A 49 34.57 16.02 -29.00
C CYS A 49 33.78 17.31 -29.24
N GLY A 50 32.48 17.23 -29.53
CA GLY A 50 31.64 18.40 -29.80
C GLY A 50 31.81 19.03 -31.19
N CYS A 51 32.64 18.46 -32.09
CA CYS A 51 32.83 19.05 -33.41
C CYS A 51 31.51 19.11 -34.20
N VAL A 52 31.23 20.25 -34.83
CA VAL A 52 30.03 20.46 -35.65
C VAL A 52 30.23 19.77 -37.01
N LYS A 53 29.16 19.17 -37.54
CA LYS A 53 29.22 18.52 -38.84
C LYS A 53 29.43 19.58 -39.94
N GLN A 54 30.61 19.57 -40.55
CA GLN A 54 30.98 20.40 -41.69
C GLN A 54 31.67 19.51 -42.74
N GLY A 55 31.16 19.52 -43.98
CA GLY A 55 31.64 18.64 -45.04
C GLY A 55 31.67 17.17 -44.62
N ASN A 56 32.86 16.56 -44.66
CA ASN A 56 33.09 15.16 -44.32
C ASN A 56 33.65 14.94 -42.90
N SER A 57 33.46 15.89 -41.96
CA SER A 57 33.94 15.72 -40.58
C SER A 57 33.27 14.56 -39.84
N ILE A 58 32.01 14.26 -40.18
CA ILE A 58 31.25 13.10 -39.67
C ILE A 58 30.72 12.27 -40.84
N VAL A 59 31.22 11.05 -40.99
CA VAL A 59 30.89 10.15 -42.10
C VAL A 59 30.15 8.89 -41.63
N LYS A 60 29.32 8.33 -42.51
CA LYS A 60 28.63 7.05 -42.27
C LYS A 60 29.65 5.91 -42.29
N ASN A 61 29.68 5.09 -41.24
CA ASN A 61 30.60 3.94 -41.09
C ASN A 61 29.84 2.64 -40.83
N GLY A 62 29.10 2.17 -41.84
CA GLY A 62 28.30 0.95 -41.72
C GLY A 62 27.07 1.08 -40.82
N SER A 63 26.51 -0.05 -40.40
CA SER A 63 25.29 -0.08 -39.58
C SER A 63 25.33 -1.19 -38.54
N LYS A 64 24.56 -1.02 -37.46
CA LYS A 64 24.38 -2.00 -36.39
C LYS A 64 22.93 -2.44 -36.37
N LYS A 65 22.66 -3.74 -36.53
CA LYS A 65 21.32 -4.31 -36.32
C LYS A 65 21.04 -4.43 -34.82
N SER A 66 19.82 -4.15 -34.41
CA SER A 66 19.36 -4.28 -33.03
C SER A 66 17.91 -4.75 -33.04
N ARG A 67 17.65 -5.92 -32.47
CA ARG A 67 16.30 -6.44 -32.27
C ARG A 67 15.71 -5.82 -31.01
N LEU A 68 14.67 -5.02 -31.15
CA LEU A 68 13.98 -4.36 -30.04
C LEU A 68 12.71 -5.12 -29.68
N THR A 69 12.51 -5.45 -28.41
CA THR A 69 11.26 -6.02 -27.91
C THR A 69 10.17 -4.95 -27.86
N LEU A 70 9.04 -5.24 -28.52
CA LEU A 70 7.84 -4.43 -28.54
C LEU A 70 6.75 -5.08 -27.66
N THR A 71 5.65 -4.36 -27.47
CA THR A 71 4.44 -4.91 -26.85
C THR A 71 3.84 -5.98 -27.75
N LYS A 72 3.19 -7.00 -27.19
CA LYS A 72 2.53 -8.05 -27.98
C LYS A 72 1.48 -7.46 -28.91
N ILE A 73 1.33 -8.08 -30.09
CA ILE A 73 0.36 -7.68 -31.12
C ILE A 73 -0.45 -8.91 -31.48
N SER A 74 -1.77 -8.81 -31.39
CA SER A 74 -2.69 -9.94 -31.62
C SER A 74 -2.33 -11.18 -30.78
N GLY A 75 -1.84 -10.97 -29.55
CA GLY A 75 -1.40 -12.04 -28.65
C GLY A 75 -0.01 -12.64 -28.94
N LEU A 76 0.62 -12.27 -30.05
CA LEU A 76 1.96 -12.74 -30.43
C LEU A 76 3.06 -11.80 -29.92
N PRO A 77 4.22 -12.32 -29.48
CA PRO A 77 5.43 -11.53 -29.31
C PRO A 77 5.76 -10.72 -30.56
N ALA A 78 6.19 -9.46 -30.38
CA ALA A 78 6.56 -8.58 -31.48
C ALA A 78 7.95 -7.99 -31.26
N TYR A 79 8.70 -7.86 -32.34
CA TYR A 79 10.06 -7.33 -32.36
C TYR A 79 10.26 -6.33 -33.50
N LEU A 80 11.12 -5.34 -33.30
CA LEU A 80 11.60 -4.44 -34.34
C LEU A 80 13.09 -4.69 -34.61
N ASP A 81 13.41 -5.24 -35.77
CA ASP A 81 14.78 -5.34 -36.26
C ASP A 81 15.21 -4.00 -36.85
N LEU A 82 15.81 -3.17 -35.98
CA LEU A 82 16.21 -1.83 -36.32
C LEU A 82 17.67 -1.80 -36.78
N ARG A 83 17.90 -1.39 -38.03
CA ARG A 83 19.24 -1.10 -38.55
C ARG A 83 19.63 0.34 -38.20
N LYS A 84 20.50 0.49 -37.21
CA LYS A 84 20.98 1.79 -36.71
C LYS A 84 22.24 2.22 -37.46
N GLN A 85 22.25 3.45 -37.99
CA GLN A 85 23.41 4.01 -38.66
C GLN A 85 24.57 4.25 -37.68
N ARG A 86 25.80 3.86 -38.04
CA ARG A 86 27.02 4.20 -37.31
C ARG A 86 27.74 5.35 -37.99
N TYR A 87 28.41 6.16 -37.18
CA TYR A 87 29.15 7.34 -37.60
C TYR A 87 30.59 7.27 -37.11
N HIS A 88 31.49 7.79 -37.92
CA HIS A 88 32.90 8.02 -37.60
C HIS A 88 33.19 9.51 -37.65
N CYS A 89 33.77 10.03 -36.58
CA CYS A 89 34.25 11.40 -36.50
C CYS A 89 35.71 11.43 -36.93
N ARG A 90 36.02 12.18 -38.00
CA ARG A 90 37.40 12.29 -38.50
C ARG A 90 38.29 13.22 -37.68
N GLU A 91 37.68 14.06 -36.84
CA GLU A 91 38.41 15.03 -36.01
C GLU A 91 39.07 14.38 -34.78
N CYS A 92 38.34 13.49 -34.10
CA CYS A 92 38.79 12.84 -32.86
C CYS A 92 38.86 11.31 -32.96
N ASP A 93 38.72 10.77 -34.18
CA ASP A 93 38.72 9.34 -34.51
C ASP A 93 37.69 8.49 -33.73
N SER A 94 36.67 9.12 -33.15
CA SER A 94 35.65 8.42 -32.36
C SER A 94 34.51 7.86 -33.20
N TYR A 95 33.80 6.86 -32.65
CA TYR A 95 32.66 6.21 -33.29
C TYR A 95 31.42 6.32 -32.42
N PHE A 96 30.28 6.60 -33.04
CA PHE A 96 28.99 6.62 -32.34
C PHE A 96 27.87 6.04 -33.21
N THR A 97 26.77 5.65 -32.58
CA THR A 97 25.61 5.05 -33.26
C THR A 97 24.41 5.96 -33.12
N ALA A 98 23.57 6.04 -34.15
CA ALA A 98 22.30 6.76 -34.10
C ALA A 98 21.44 6.28 -32.92
N LYS A 99 20.95 7.24 -32.12
CA LYS A 99 20.05 7.00 -30.99
C LYS A 99 18.60 7.20 -31.42
N SER A 100 17.69 6.51 -30.74
CA SER A 100 16.25 6.59 -30.98
C SER A 100 15.55 6.74 -29.63
N GLU A 101 14.46 7.49 -29.59
CA GLU A 101 13.70 7.68 -28.36
C GLU A 101 12.92 6.42 -27.95
N VAL A 102 12.70 5.49 -28.88
CA VAL A 102 11.97 4.23 -28.65
C VAL A 102 12.65 3.35 -27.61
N VAL A 103 13.97 3.41 -27.49
CA VAL A 103 14.75 2.54 -26.61
C VAL A 103 15.89 3.31 -25.93
N GLY A 104 16.16 2.99 -24.67
CA GLY A 104 17.30 3.57 -23.95
C GLY A 104 18.66 3.11 -24.49
N ASP A 105 19.71 3.81 -24.10
CA ASP A 105 21.08 3.42 -24.42
C ASP A 105 21.39 2.01 -23.88
N ASN A 106 22.15 1.23 -24.66
CA ASN A 106 22.53 -0.15 -24.33
C ASN A 106 21.36 -1.06 -23.92
N CYS A 107 20.14 -0.76 -24.40
CA CYS A 107 18.94 -1.53 -24.12
C CYS A 107 18.32 -2.06 -25.42
N PHE A 108 17.65 -3.21 -25.31
CA PHE A 108 16.92 -3.85 -26.41
C PHE A 108 15.42 -3.96 -26.12
N ILE A 109 14.93 -3.37 -25.03
CA ILE A 109 13.52 -3.38 -24.66
C ILE A 109 13.00 -1.96 -24.82
N SER A 110 11.95 -1.80 -25.63
CA SER A 110 11.35 -0.49 -25.87
C SER A 110 10.85 0.14 -24.56
N LYS A 111 10.90 1.48 -24.48
CA LYS A 111 10.38 2.22 -23.32
C LYS A 111 8.91 1.91 -23.06
N ARG A 112 8.13 1.69 -24.13
CA ARG A 112 6.71 1.35 -24.05
C ARG A 112 6.47 0.02 -23.33
N VAL A 113 7.29 -1.01 -23.57
CA VAL A 113 7.21 -2.27 -22.80
C VAL A 113 7.52 -2.02 -21.32
N LYS A 114 8.51 -1.18 -21.00
CA LYS A 114 8.81 -0.84 -19.59
C LYS A 114 7.66 -0.10 -18.92
N TRP A 115 6.98 0.81 -19.62
CA TRP A 115 5.78 1.48 -19.10
C TRP A 115 4.63 0.50 -18.89
N MET A 116 4.41 -0.44 -19.81
CA MET A 116 3.40 -1.49 -19.65
C MET A 116 3.70 -2.39 -18.44
N VAL A 117 4.99 -2.71 -18.19
CA VAL A 117 5.42 -3.41 -16.99
C VAL A 117 5.04 -2.64 -15.73
N LEU A 118 5.29 -1.33 -15.69
CA LEU A 118 4.96 -0.49 -14.53
C LEU A 118 3.44 -0.37 -14.33
N ASP A 119 2.67 -0.23 -15.40
CA ASP A 119 1.21 -0.21 -15.37
C ASP A 119 0.65 -1.50 -14.78
N PHE A 120 1.11 -2.66 -15.25
CA PHE A 120 0.70 -3.94 -14.65
C PHE A 120 1.17 -4.11 -13.21
N ALA A 121 2.33 -3.56 -12.85
CA ALA A 121 2.84 -3.62 -11.48
C ALA A 121 1.97 -2.83 -10.48
N THR A 122 1.09 -1.93 -10.94
CA THR A 122 0.10 -1.27 -10.08
C THR A 122 -1.04 -2.20 -9.64
N ASN A 123 -1.19 -3.34 -10.32
CA ASN A 123 -2.18 -4.36 -10.01
C ASN A 123 -1.58 -5.49 -9.18
N ALA A 124 -2.43 -6.27 -8.50
CA ALA A 124 -2.01 -7.43 -7.70
C ALA A 124 -1.63 -8.66 -8.57
N LEU A 125 -0.64 -8.49 -9.45
CA LEU A 125 -0.15 -9.52 -10.38
C LEU A 125 1.23 -10.04 -9.96
N THR A 126 1.51 -11.30 -10.30
CA THR A 126 2.84 -11.88 -10.06
C THR A 126 3.85 -11.39 -11.09
N LEU A 127 5.12 -11.29 -10.70
CA LEU A 127 6.22 -10.92 -11.62
C LEU A 127 6.26 -11.81 -12.86
N LYS A 128 5.99 -13.12 -12.69
CA LYS A 128 5.94 -14.10 -13.78
C LYS A 128 4.81 -13.79 -14.77
N HIS A 129 3.63 -13.45 -14.27
CA HIS A 129 2.51 -13.10 -15.14
C HIS A 129 2.76 -11.80 -15.93
N ILE A 130 3.35 -10.79 -15.29
CA ILE A 130 3.74 -9.54 -15.96
C ILE A 130 4.80 -9.82 -17.03
N ALA A 131 5.80 -10.64 -16.72
CA ALA A 131 6.88 -11.04 -17.62
C ALA A 131 6.34 -11.75 -18.86
N GLU A 132 5.45 -12.75 -18.67
CA GLU A 132 4.78 -13.47 -19.75
C GLU A 132 3.95 -12.53 -20.63
N THR A 133 3.21 -11.60 -20.02
CA THR A 133 2.35 -10.64 -20.74
C THR A 133 3.18 -9.65 -21.55
N CYS A 134 4.27 -9.14 -20.97
CA CYS A 134 5.15 -8.13 -21.58
C CYS A 134 6.26 -8.72 -22.46
N ASN A 135 6.34 -10.06 -22.60
CA ASN A 135 7.38 -10.75 -23.36
C ASN A 135 8.82 -10.39 -22.91
N VAL A 136 9.05 -10.38 -21.59
CA VAL A 136 10.35 -10.14 -20.97
C VAL A 136 10.60 -11.17 -19.86
N SER A 137 11.81 -11.20 -19.29
CA SER A 137 12.06 -12.02 -18.09
C SER A 137 11.49 -11.37 -16.82
N ASP A 138 11.16 -12.18 -15.83
CA ASP A 138 10.80 -11.76 -14.47
C ASP A 138 11.89 -10.90 -13.81
N HIS A 139 13.18 -11.22 -14.00
CA HIS A 139 14.30 -10.38 -13.57
C HIS A 139 14.28 -8.99 -14.23
N THR A 140 13.79 -8.90 -15.46
CA THR A 140 13.65 -7.60 -16.14
C THR A 140 12.48 -6.81 -15.56
N VAL A 141 11.36 -7.47 -15.27
CA VAL A 141 10.23 -6.86 -14.56
C VAL A 141 10.70 -6.29 -13.22
N GLN A 142 11.40 -7.09 -12.41
CA GLN A 142 11.95 -6.66 -11.13
C GLN A 142 12.85 -5.43 -11.28
N ARG A 143 13.82 -5.46 -12.22
CA ARG A 143 14.72 -4.32 -12.46
C ARG A 143 13.99 -3.04 -12.89
N VAL A 144 12.91 -3.16 -13.66
CA VAL A 144 12.10 -2.00 -14.07
C VAL A 144 11.37 -1.42 -12.87
N ILE A 145 10.76 -2.26 -12.03
CA ILE A 145 10.09 -1.85 -10.79
C ILE A 145 11.11 -1.22 -9.82
N ASP A 146 12.26 -1.85 -9.60
CA ASP A 146 13.33 -1.34 -8.73
C ASP A 146 13.92 -0.01 -9.24
N GLY A 147 13.95 0.18 -10.55
CA GLY A 147 14.35 1.43 -11.16
C GLY A 147 13.36 2.54 -10.84
N ALA A 148 12.07 2.29 -11.08
CA ALA A 148 11.01 3.26 -10.80
C ALA A 148 10.87 3.54 -9.29
N SER A 149 11.03 2.53 -8.43
CA SER A 149 10.89 2.72 -6.98
C SER A 149 11.92 3.68 -6.40
N LYS A 150 13.12 3.77 -6.98
CA LYS A 150 14.15 4.76 -6.58
C LYS A 150 13.72 6.20 -6.85
N GLU A 151 12.94 6.43 -7.91
CA GLU A 151 12.42 7.75 -8.27
C GLU A 151 11.20 8.14 -7.41
N LEU A 152 10.52 7.16 -6.80
CA LEU A 152 9.33 7.37 -5.97
C LEU A 152 9.63 7.56 -4.48
N LYS A 153 10.87 7.34 -4.02
CA LYS A 153 11.22 7.52 -2.61
C LYS A 153 11.10 8.98 -2.21
N PRO A 154 10.48 9.29 -1.05
CA PRO A 154 10.46 10.65 -0.53
C PRO A 154 11.88 11.20 -0.40
N SER A 155 12.08 12.40 -0.90
CA SER A 155 13.29 13.17 -0.67
C SER A 155 13.26 13.76 0.72
N ILE A 156 14.43 13.85 1.38
CA ILE A 156 14.58 14.57 2.65
C ILE A 156 14.28 16.08 2.51
N PHE A 157 14.22 16.57 1.26
CA PHE A 157 13.85 17.94 0.92
C PHE A 157 12.34 18.10 0.65
N ASP A 158 11.58 16.99 0.60
CA ASP A 158 10.13 17.05 0.43
C ASP A 158 9.47 17.55 1.72
N ALA A 159 8.28 18.14 1.55
CA ALA A 159 7.48 18.55 2.69
C ALA A 159 6.85 17.31 3.36
N LEU A 160 6.94 17.25 4.69
CA LEU A 160 6.13 16.33 5.46
C LEU A 160 4.68 16.86 5.56
N PRO A 161 3.66 15.99 5.50
CA PRO A 161 2.27 16.41 5.68
C PRO A 161 2.03 17.03 7.07
N GLU A 162 1.07 17.95 7.15
CA GLU A 162 0.67 18.54 8.42
C GLU A 162 -0.06 17.54 9.33
N HIS A 163 -0.81 16.62 8.72
CA HIS A 163 -1.57 15.59 9.42
C HIS A 163 -1.12 14.21 8.95
N ILE A 164 -0.46 13.45 9.84
CA ILE A 164 0.09 12.14 9.52
C ILE A 164 -0.62 11.06 10.34
N ALA A 165 -0.83 9.86 9.78
CA ALA A 165 -1.15 8.68 10.57
C ALA A 165 -0.05 7.62 10.49
N PHE A 166 0.22 6.99 11.63
CA PHE A 166 1.18 5.90 11.80
C PHE A 166 0.44 4.59 11.97
N ASP A 167 0.82 3.58 11.19
CA ASP A 167 0.30 2.22 11.34
C ASP A 167 1.40 1.19 11.01
N GLU A 168 1.08 -0.09 11.20
CA GLU A 168 1.96 -1.20 10.97
C GLU A 168 1.26 -2.31 10.18
N PHE A 169 2.00 -2.95 9.27
CA PHE A 169 1.52 -4.15 8.61
C PHE A 169 2.61 -5.21 8.56
N LYS A 170 2.19 -6.46 8.49
CA LYS A 170 3.12 -7.57 8.34
C LYS A 170 3.56 -7.68 6.89
N GLY A 171 4.79 -7.27 6.60
CA GLY A 171 5.42 -7.45 5.30
C GLY A 171 5.67 -8.93 4.95
N VAL A 172 6.22 -9.16 3.76
CA VAL A 172 6.68 -10.48 3.33
C VAL A 172 7.84 -10.97 4.21
N LYS A 173 8.01 -12.30 4.33
CA LYS A 173 8.90 -13.03 5.28
C LYS A 173 10.38 -12.57 5.40
N HIS A 174 10.84 -11.60 4.64
CA HIS A 174 12.22 -11.09 4.61
C HIS A 174 12.40 -9.70 5.24
N SER A 175 11.38 -9.11 5.87
CA SER A 175 11.56 -7.87 6.62
C SER A 175 12.35 -8.16 7.91
N GLU A 176 13.45 -7.45 8.13
CA GLU A 176 14.33 -7.59 9.30
C GLU A 176 13.57 -7.41 10.64
N GLY A 177 12.49 -6.62 10.61
CA GLY A 177 11.45 -6.59 11.64
C GLY A 177 10.22 -7.39 11.20
N ASN A 178 9.63 -8.18 12.10
CA ASN A 178 8.39 -8.92 11.86
C ASN A 178 7.19 -8.06 11.40
N MET A 179 7.30 -6.73 11.46
CA MET A 179 6.31 -5.72 11.07
C MET A 179 7.01 -4.56 10.37
N SER A 180 6.40 -4.06 9.30
CA SER A 180 6.80 -2.86 8.58
C SER A 180 5.97 -1.68 9.06
N PHE A 181 6.60 -0.50 9.12
CA PHE A 181 5.95 0.76 9.45
C PHE A 181 5.42 1.42 8.18
N ILE A 182 4.24 2.01 8.26
CA ILE A 182 3.67 2.82 7.19
C ILE A 182 3.16 4.12 7.78
N PHE A 183 3.32 5.21 7.04
CA PHE A 183 2.64 6.44 7.37
C PHE A 183 2.02 7.11 6.15
N ILE A 184 0.88 7.72 6.39
CA ILE A 184 0.03 8.32 5.36
C ILE A 184 -0.25 9.78 5.71
N ASP A 185 -0.55 10.56 4.68
CA ASP A 185 -1.13 11.90 4.83
C ASP A 185 -2.64 11.77 5.06
N ASN A 186 -3.10 12.18 6.23
CA ASN A 186 -4.52 12.13 6.61
C ASN A 186 -5.39 13.10 5.80
N THR A 187 -4.80 14.09 5.13
CA THR A 187 -5.53 15.11 4.36
C THR A 187 -6.05 14.53 3.04
N ASN A 188 -5.24 13.71 2.38
CA ASN A 188 -5.53 13.16 1.04
C ASN A 188 -5.52 11.63 1.01
N SER A 189 -5.30 10.96 2.15
CA SER A 189 -5.23 9.51 2.30
C SER A 189 -4.15 8.85 1.45
N ARG A 190 -3.07 9.57 1.11
CA ARG A 190 -1.96 9.02 0.33
C ARG A 190 -0.87 8.47 1.24
N ILE A 191 -0.31 7.35 0.83
CA ILE A 191 0.89 6.78 1.45
C ILE A 191 2.05 7.73 1.19
N VAL A 192 2.74 8.11 2.26
CA VAL A 192 3.96 8.93 2.17
C VAL A 192 5.16 8.02 2.04
N ASP A 193 5.34 7.07 2.96
CA ASP A 193 6.39 6.06 2.86
C ASP A 193 6.08 4.79 3.65
N VAL A 194 6.85 3.75 3.36
CA VAL A 194 6.85 2.45 4.02
C VAL A 194 8.27 2.09 4.44
N LEU A 195 8.47 1.86 5.73
CA LEU A 195 9.75 1.47 6.30
C LEU A 195 9.74 -0.01 6.69
N GLY A 196 10.82 -0.72 6.39
CA GLY A 196 10.97 -2.15 6.69
C GLY A 196 11.08 -2.47 8.19
N ASP A 197 11.25 -1.46 9.04
CA ASP A 197 11.38 -1.58 10.48
C ASP A 197 10.52 -0.54 11.20
N ARG A 198 9.94 -0.95 12.32
CA ARG A 198 9.10 -0.13 13.20
C ARG A 198 9.78 0.27 14.52
N ARG A 199 10.99 -0.21 14.77
CA ARG A 199 11.70 0.04 16.03
C ARG A 199 12.06 1.52 16.16
N LYS A 200 12.04 2.01 17.40
CA LYS A 200 12.27 3.42 17.75
C LYS A 200 13.51 4.02 17.11
N PHE A 201 14.65 3.31 17.12
CA PHE A 201 15.90 3.84 16.54
C PHE A 201 15.78 4.07 15.04
N SER A 202 15.19 3.12 14.30
CA SER A 202 15.04 3.22 12.84
C SER A 202 14.11 4.37 12.46
N LEU A 203 12.99 4.53 13.17
CA LEU A 203 12.06 5.64 12.94
C LEU A 203 12.71 6.99 13.28
N ARG A 204 13.50 7.06 14.35
CA ARG A 204 14.26 8.27 14.70
C ARG A 204 15.23 8.65 13.59
N ASP A 205 16.06 7.71 13.14
CA ASP A 205 17.06 7.97 12.10
C ASP A 205 16.40 8.45 10.80
N TYR A 206 15.29 7.81 10.40
CA TYR A 206 14.52 8.20 9.23
C TYR A 206 13.99 9.64 9.35
N PHE A 207 13.27 9.97 10.42
CA PHE A 207 12.66 11.28 10.51
C PHE A 207 13.66 12.39 10.84
N PHE A 208 14.77 12.11 11.55
CA PHE A 208 15.80 13.11 11.80
C PHE A 208 16.58 13.53 10.55
N ALA A 209 16.52 12.74 9.48
CA ALA A 209 17.03 13.15 8.18
C ALA A 209 16.29 14.39 7.62
N TYR A 210 15.03 14.61 8.02
CA TYR A 210 14.29 15.80 7.64
C TYR A 210 14.72 17.03 8.47
N PRO A 211 14.89 18.21 7.82
CA PRO A 211 15.19 19.45 8.53
C PRO A 211 14.18 19.75 9.63
N LEU A 212 14.64 20.34 10.74
CA LEU A 212 13.78 20.70 11.88
C LEU A 212 12.59 21.57 11.45
N LYS A 213 12.80 22.51 10.52
CA LYS A 213 11.75 23.37 9.97
C LYS A 213 10.61 22.58 9.33
N THR A 214 10.91 21.46 8.66
CA THR A 214 9.90 20.59 8.05
C THR A 214 9.15 19.81 9.12
N ARG A 215 9.86 19.26 10.10
CA ARG A 215 9.26 18.51 11.21
C ARG A 215 8.35 19.37 12.10
N GLN A 216 8.68 20.65 12.27
CA GLN A 216 7.86 21.61 13.02
C GLN A 216 6.51 21.94 12.36
N LYS A 217 6.35 21.67 11.06
CA LYS A 217 5.08 21.88 10.34
C LYS A 217 4.06 20.76 10.58
N VAL A 218 4.50 19.60 11.06
CA VAL A 218 3.58 18.52 11.42
C VAL A 218 2.77 18.95 12.64
N GLN A 219 1.44 19.03 12.48
CA GLN A 219 0.50 19.51 13.47
C GLN A 219 -0.15 18.36 14.26
N THR A 220 -0.41 17.23 13.60
CA THR A 220 -1.03 16.08 14.27
C THR A 220 -0.45 14.76 13.80
N VAL A 221 -0.26 13.83 14.73
CA VAL A 221 0.04 12.43 14.41
C VAL A 221 -1.02 11.52 15.02
N THR A 222 -1.75 10.82 14.16
CA THR A 222 -2.70 9.77 14.55
C THR A 222 -1.98 8.43 14.65
N MET A 223 -2.16 7.67 15.73
CA MET A 223 -1.44 6.42 15.94
C MET A 223 -2.19 5.48 16.89
N ASP A 224 -1.77 4.20 16.92
CA ASP A 224 -2.14 3.28 18.01
C ASP A 224 -1.50 3.70 19.36
N MET A 225 -1.93 3.06 20.45
CA MET A 225 -1.43 3.23 21.82
C MET A 225 -0.02 2.67 22.05
N TYR A 226 0.76 2.42 20.99
CA TYR A 226 2.11 1.88 21.09
C TYR A 226 3.09 2.93 21.63
N MET A 227 3.52 2.74 22.89
CA MET A 227 4.34 3.72 23.62
C MET A 227 5.60 4.19 22.88
N PRO A 228 6.39 3.32 22.21
CA PRO A 228 7.56 3.76 21.46
C PRO A 228 7.24 4.79 20.36
N TYR A 229 6.06 4.73 19.71
CA TYR A 229 5.67 5.74 18.73
C TYR A 229 5.41 7.09 19.37
N MET A 230 4.77 7.12 20.54
CA MET A 230 4.56 8.36 21.28
C MET A 230 5.89 9.01 21.67
N GLU A 231 6.88 8.21 22.06
CA GLU A 231 8.23 8.72 22.34
C GLU A 231 8.91 9.28 21.09
N VAL A 232 8.83 8.57 19.96
CA VAL A 232 9.36 9.06 18.67
C VAL A 232 8.70 10.37 18.29
N VAL A 233 7.36 10.47 18.34
CA VAL A 233 6.65 11.67 17.90
C VAL A 233 6.97 12.87 18.79
N ARG A 234 7.03 12.71 20.11
CA ARG A 234 7.40 13.80 21.01
C ARG A 234 8.81 14.32 20.74
N GLU A 235 9.71 13.43 20.32
CA GLU A 235 11.11 13.79 20.06
C GLU A 235 11.30 14.39 18.66
N VAL A 236 10.64 13.82 17.65
CA VAL A 236 10.81 14.18 16.25
C VAL A 236 9.94 15.37 15.85
N PHE A 237 8.69 15.43 16.32
CA PHE A 237 7.68 16.41 15.92
C PHE A 237 7.26 17.27 17.12
N PRO A 238 8.04 18.31 17.47
CA PRO A 238 7.85 19.04 18.72
C PRO A 238 6.50 19.76 18.84
N ASN A 239 5.90 20.15 17.70
CA ASN A 239 4.63 20.87 17.65
C ASN A 239 3.40 19.95 17.48
N ALA A 240 3.61 18.66 17.22
CA ALA A 240 2.53 17.77 16.84
C ALA A 240 1.70 17.30 18.04
N LYS A 241 0.38 17.37 17.92
CA LYS A 241 -0.55 16.73 18.84
C LYS A 241 -0.68 15.25 18.48
N ILE A 242 -0.46 14.38 19.46
CA ILE A 242 -0.71 12.94 19.31
C ILE A 242 -2.21 12.69 19.47
N ILE A 243 -2.82 12.06 18.48
CA ILE A 243 -4.21 11.61 18.46
C ILE A 243 -4.20 10.09 18.50
N ILE A 244 -4.98 9.48 19.40
CA ILE A 244 -5.13 8.03 19.44
C ILE A 244 -6.21 7.62 18.44
N ASP A 245 -5.91 6.66 17.58
CA ASP A 245 -6.88 6.14 16.62
C ASP A 245 -8.04 5.44 17.35
N ARG A 246 -9.27 5.89 17.05
CA ARG A 246 -10.53 5.34 17.60
C ARG A 246 -10.69 3.87 17.28
N PHE A 247 -10.23 3.43 16.11
CA PHE A 247 -10.33 2.03 15.71
C PHE A 247 -9.64 1.13 16.74
N HIS A 248 -8.42 1.46 17.16
CA HIS A 248 -7.69 0.66 18.14
C HIS A 248 -8.29 0.71 19.55
N LEU A 249 -8.89 1.85 19.95
CA LEU A 249 -9.65 1.93 21.21
C LEU A 249 -10.84 0.97 21.21
N VAL A 250 -11.68 1.04 20.17
CA VAL A 250 -12.87 0.18 20.02
C VAL A 250 -12.47 -1.29 19.86
N GLN A 251 -11.42 -1.57 19.09
CA GLN A 251 -10.88 -2.92 18.90
C GLN A 251 -10.40 -3.53 20.22
N ALA A 252 -9.67 -2.77 21.04
CA ALA A 252 -9.20 -3.23 22.35
C ALA A 252 -10.37 -3.59 23.30
N LEU A 253 -11.42 -2.76 23.32
CA LEU A 253 -12.63 -3.03 24.11
C LEU A 253 -13.37 -4.28 23.62
N ASN A 254 -13.62 -4.36 22.31
CA ASN A 254 -14.35 -5.48 21.70
C ASN A 254 -13.61 -6.82 21.87
N ARG A 255 -12.27 -6.80 21.81
CA ARG A 255 -11.44 -8.00 22.02
C ARG A 255 -11.64 -8.57 23.41
N GLU A 256 -11.62 -7.73 24.44
CA GLU A 256 -11.80 -8.18 25.82
C GLU A 256 -13.24 -8.61 26.12
N LEU A 257 -14.24 -7.93 25.56
CA LEU A 257 -15.64 -8.34 25.66
C LEU A 257 -15.87 -9.71 25.01
N ASN A 258 -15.38 -9.90 23.79
CA ASN A 258 -15.52 -11.18 23.09
C ASN A 258 -14.75 -12.31 23.80
N LYS A 259 -13.59 -12.00 24.39
CA LYS A 259 -12.83 -12.97 25.19
C LYS A 259 -13.63 -13.44 26.40
N LEU A 260 -14.19 -12.52 27.19
CA LEU A 260 -15.07 -12.89 28.31
C LEU A 260 -16.28 -13.69 27.83
N ARG A 261 -16.92 -13.27 26.73
CA ARG A 261 -18.05 -13.99 26.14
C ARG A 261 -17.66 -15.43 25.75
N ILE A 262 -16.47 -15.66 25.20
CA ILE A 262 -15.95 -17.00 24.89
C ILE A 262 -15.75 -17.81 26.18
N GLU A 263 -15.20 -17.21 27.23
CA GLU A 263 -15.01 -17.86 28.53
C GLU A 263 -16.35 -18.29 29.14
N VAL A 264 -17.34 -17.39 29.19
CA VAL A 264 -18.70 -17.69 29.66
C VAL A 264 -19.38 -18.75 28.79
N MET A 265 -19.27 -18.63 27.47
CA MET A 265 -19.80 -19.63 26.54
C MET A 265 -19.21 -21.02 26.85
N ASN A 266 -17.89 -21.13 26.98
CA ASN A 266 -17.22 -22.40 27.23
C ASN A 266 -17.55 -23.01 28.60
N ALA A 267 -17.88 -22.20 29.61
CA ALA A 267 -18.36 -22.70 30.90
C ALA A 267 -19.66 -23.51 30.78
N PHE A 268 -20.51 -23.22 29.79
CA PHE A 268 -21.74 -23.96 29.52
C PHE A 268 -21.56 -25.15 28.57
N ARG A 269 -20.34 -25.42 28.07
CA ARG A 269 -20.11 -26.45 27.05
C ARG A 269 -20.59 -27.85 27.47
N VAL A 270 -20.39 -28.21 28.74
CA VAL A 270 -20.83 -29.49 29.31
C VAL A 270 -22.14 -29.35 30.10
N PRO A 271 -22.29 -28.36 31.01
CA PRO A 271 -23.48 -28.27 31.86
C PRO A 271 -24.77 -27.92 31.11
N ASP A 272 -24.70 -27.07 30.08
CA ASP A 272 -25.85 -26.65 29.28
C ASP A 272 -25.44 -26.40 27.83
N HIS A 273 -25.39 -27.49 27.06
CA HIS A 273 -24.99 -27.43 25.66
C HIS A 273 -25.98 -26.62 24.79
N ARG A 274 -27.26 -26.49 25.21
CA ARG A 274 -28.24 -25.65 24.51
C ARG A 274 -27.86 -24.17 24.67
N LEU A 275 -27.53 -23.73 25.88
CA LEU A 275 -27.08 -22.36 26.14
C LEU A 275 -25.73 -22.06 25.48
N TYR A 276 -24.78 -23.00 25.50
CA TYR A 276 -23.53 -22.92 24.72
C TYR A 276 -23.80 -22.58 23.24
N ASN A 277 -24.73 -23.31 22.61
CA ASN A 277 -25.08 -23.08 21.20
C ASN A 277 -25.72 -21.71 20.96
N LYS A 278 -26.51 -21.19 21.91
CA LYS A 278 -27.08 -19.82 21.81
C LYS A 278 -25.97 -18.77 21.82
N TYR A 279 -25.04 -18.84 22.77
CA TYR A 279 -23.87 -17.93 22.82
C TYR A 279 -22.99 -18.03 21.56
N LYS A 280 -22.78 -19.25 21.05
CA LYS A 280 -21.97 -19.48 19.84
C LYS A 280 -22.63 -18.94 18.58
N ARG A 281 -23.95 -19.10 18.44
CA ARG A 281 -24.71 -18.67 17.26
C ARG A 281 -24.87 -17.16 17.22
N TYR A 282 -25.24 -16.56 18.35
CA TYR A 282 -25.62 -15.14 18.45
C TYR A 282 -24.47 -14.25 18.95
N TRP A 283 -23.22 -14.70 18.83
CA TRP A 283 -22.05 -13.99 19.33
C TRP A 283 -21.90 -12.56 18.77
N ARG A 284 -22.37 -12.31 17.54
CA ARG A 284 -22.28 -10.99 16.89
C ARG A 284 -23.10 -9.93 17.63
N LEU A 285 -24.22 -10.31 18.25
CA LEU A 285 -25.11 -9.36 18.95
C LEU A 285 -24.40 -8.65 20.11
N PHE A 286 -23.42 -9.29 20.75
CA PHE A 286 -22.61 -8.69 21.82
C PHE A 286 -21.68 -7.58 21.33
N LEU A 287 -21.37 -7.52 20.03
CA LEU A 287 -20.42 -6.55 19.47
C LEU A 287 -21.11 -5.49 18.61
N MET A 288 -22.36 -5.72 18.21
CA MET A 288 -23.13 -4.74 17.44
C MET A 288 -23.39 -3.47 18.27
N PRO A 289 -23.42 -2.28 17.64
CA PRO A 289 -23.91 -1.06 18.30
C PRO A 289 -25.33 -1.26 18.83
N ARG A 290 -25.67 -0.64 19.97
CA ARG A 290 -26.99 -0.84 20.60
C ARG A 290 -28.12 -0.37 19.71
N GLU A 291 -27.89 0.70 18.94
CA GLU A 291 -28.87 1.28 18.01
C GLU A 291 -29.20 0.35 16.84
N SER A 292 -28.31 -0.61 16.55
CA SER A 292 -28.51 -1.63 15.52
C SER A 292 -29.29 -2.85 16.02
N LEU A 293 -29.61 -2.92 17.31
CA LEU A 293 -30.42 -3.99 17.88
C LEU A 293 -31.89 -3.59 17.81
N SER A 294 -32.70 -4.40 17.14
CA SER A 294 -34.16 -4.24 17.17
C SER A 294 -34.72 -4.65 18.52
N SER A 295 -35.59 -3.79 19.07
CA SER A 295 -36.38 -4.02 20.28
C SER A 295 -37.86 -4.31 20.01
N TRP A 296 -38.31 -4.18 18.75
CA TRP A 296 -39.74 -4.27 18.39
C TRP A 296 -40.05 -5.22 17.22
N ASP A 297 -39.04 -5.64 16.45
CA ASP A 297 -39.23 -6.58 15.32
C ASP A 297 -39.16 -8.03 15.81
N TYR A 298 -40.30 -8.55 16.26
CA TYR A 298 -40.42 -9.92 16.78
C TYR A 298 -40.47 -10.95 15.66
N GLN A 299 -39.46 -11.82 15.64
CA GLN A 299 -39.29 -12.86 14.63
C GLN A 299 -38.93 -14.20 15.27
N SER A 300 -39.06 -15.28 14.51
CA SER A 300 -38.61 -16.60 14.95
C SER A 300 -37.09 -16.72 14.76
N PHE A 301 -36.38 -17.02 15.84
CA PHE A 301 -34.92 -17.20 15.84
C PHE A 301 -34.57 -18.65 16.16
N LYS A 302 -33.65 -19.26 15.40
CA LYS A 302 -33.24 -20.65 15.67
C LYS A 302 -32.68 -20.77 17.10
N LEU A 303 -32.96 -21.88 17.79
CA LEU A 303 -32.60 -22.09 19.22
C LEU A 303 -33.46 -21.31 20.23
N PHE A 304 -34.50 -20.59 19.79
CA PHE A 304 -35.51 -19.99 20.66
C PHE A 304 -36.89 -20.50 20.27
N ASP A 305 -37.68 -20.91 21.27
CA ASP A 305 -39.00 -21.53 21.06
C ASP A 305 -40.13 -20.48 21.04
N TRP A 306 -39.79 -19.19 21.19
CA TRP A 306 -40.72 -18.07 21.20
C TRP A 306 -40.27 -16.98 20.21
N LEU A 307 -41.21 -16.12 19.80
CA LEU A 307 -40.91 -14.93 19.02
C LEU A 307 -40.12 -13.94 19.87
N THR A 308 -38.98 -13.49 19.36
CA THR A 308 -38.10 -12.55 20.05
C THR A 308 -37.48 -11.60 19.03
N ASN A 309 -36.70 -10.64 19.49
CA ASN A 309 -35.94 -9.73 18.64
C ASN A 309 -34.45 -9.78 19.02
N THR A 310 -33.59 -9.09 18.28
CA THR A 310 -32.15 -9.13 18.54
C THR A 310 -31.78 -8.56 19.92
N GLY A 311 -32.49 -7.53 20.41
CA GLY A 311 -32.30 -6.99 21.75
C GLY A 311 -32.66 -8.02 22.83
N GLY A 312 -33.84 -8.65 22.71
CA GLY A 312 -34.33 -9.66 23.64
C GLY A 312 -33.45 -10.92 23.69
N ILE A 313 -32.86 -11.33 22.57
CA ILE A 313 -31.85 -12.42 22.56
C ILE A 313 -30.62 -12.02 23.38
N LEU A 314 -30.13 -10.81 23.18
CA LEU A 314 -28.95 -10.32 23.88
C LEU A 314 -29.23 -10.19 25.38
N ASP A 315 -30.35 -9.58 25.76
CA ASP A 315 -30.77 -9.44 27.16
C ASP A 315 -30.89 -10.80 27.84
N TYR A 316 -31.56 -11.78 27.20
CA TYR A 316 -31.66 -13.14 27.71
C TYR A 316 -30.28 -13.76 27.98
N LEU A 317 -29.29 -13.52 27.11
CA LEU A 317 -27.95 -14.08 27.27
C LEU A 317 -27.10 -13.30 28.29
N LEU A 318 -27.27 -11.99 28.41
CA LEU A 318 -26.59 -11.18 29.43
C LEU A 318 -27.11 -11.50 30.83
N GLU A 319 -28.40 -11.79 30.98
CA GLU A 319 -29.01 -12.19 32.26
C GLU A 319 -28.43 -13.48 32.85
N LYS A 320 -27.91 -14.39 32.01
CA LYS A 320 -27.30 -15.64 32.49
C LYS A 320 -25.94 -15.43 33.15
N ASN A 321 -25.32 -14.26 33.01
CA ASN A 321 -24.03 -13.97 33.62
C ASN A 321 -23.89 -12.48 33.98
N PRO A 322 -24.03 -12.11 35.28
CA PRO A 322 -23.94 -10.71 35.72
C PRO A 322 -22.61 -10.03 35.35
N LEU A 323 -21.49 -10.75 35.45
CA LEU A 323 -20.17 -10.22 35.08
C LEU A 323 -20.10 -9.85 33.59
N LEU A 324 -20.69 -10.67 32.71
CA LEU A 324 -20.77 -10.39 31.28
C LEU A 324 -21.67 -9.19 31.00
N LYS A 325 -22.80 -9.06 31.70
CA LYS A 325 -23.71 -7.91 31.61
C LYS A 325 -23.02 -6.60 32.00
N ASP A 326 -22.35 -6.56 33.14
CA ASP A 326 -21.62 -5.38 33.61
C ASP A 326 -20.49 -4.99 32.63
N THR A 327 -19.75 -6.00 32.15
CA THR A 327 -18.68 -5.82 31.18
C THR A 327 -19.20 -5.27 29.85
N TYR A 328 -20.30 -5.83 29.34
CA TYR A 328 -20.98 -5.38 28.13
C TYR A 328 -21.39 -3.92 28.26
N ASN A 329 -22.02 -3.55 29.38
CA ASN A 329 -22.48 -2.19 29.62
C ASN A 329 -21.33 -1.18 29.62
N ILE A 330 -20.26 -1.46 30.35
CA ILE A 330 -19.10 -0.55 30.39
C ILE A 330 -18.45 -0.42 29.00
N VAL A 331 -18.29 -1.53 28.28
CA VAL A 331 -17.70 -1.51 26.93
C VAL A 331 -18.56 -0.70 25.96
N HIS A 332 -19.88 -0.86 25.97
CA HIS A 332 -20.77 -0.12 25.07
C HIS A 332 -20.92 1.34 25.45
N ASN A 333 -21.02 1.68 26.75
CA ASN A 333 -21.05 3.08 27.17
C ASN A 333 -19.76 3.83 26.75
N LEU A 334 -18.60 3.18 26.83
CA LEU A 334 -17.33 3.77 26.35
C LEU A 334 -17.30 3.92 24.82
N ARG A 335 -17.93 2.99 24.08
CA ARG A 335 -18.03 3.06 22.62
C ARG A 335 -18.99 4.16 22.17
N GLU A 336 -20.14 4.27 22.82
CA GLU A 336 -21.15 5.30 22.59
C GLU A 336 -20.52 6.69 22.82
N ALA A 337 -19.81 6.89 23.94
CA ALA A 337 -19.10 8.15 24.18
C ALA A 337 -18.09 8.50 23.07
N LEU A 338 -17.34 7.51 22.55
CA LEU A 338 -16.41 7.70 21.43
C LEU A 338 -17.13 8.01 20.10
N GLN A 339 -18.35 7.49 19.91
CA GLN A 339 -19.16 7.72 18.72
C GLN A 339 -19.83 9.10 18.75
N GLU A 340 -20.29 9.53 19.92
CA GLU A 340 -20.96 10.83 20.15
C GLU A 340 -20.00 12.00 20.32
N ASN A 341 -18.69 11.74 20.30
CA ASN A 341 -17.64 12.73 20.59
C ASN A 341 -17.73 13.34 22.00
N ASP A 342 -18.26 12.60 22.98
CA ASP A 342 -18.39 13.09 24.36
C ASP A 342 -17.21 12.65 25.24
N SER A 343 -16.21 13.54 25.34
CA SER A 343 -15.03 13.28 26.17
C SER A 343 -15.36 13.22 27.67
N GLU A 344 -16.39 13.90 28.16
CA GLU A 344 -16.69 13.97 29.60
C GLU A 344 -17.40 12.70 30.04
N VAL A 345 -18.37 12.23 29.26
CA VAL A 345 -19.01 10.93 29.46
C VAL A 345 -17.97 9.81 29.42
N PHE A 346 -17.03 9.84 28.47
CA PHE A 346 -15.97 8.83 28.41
C PHE A 346 -15.12 8.79 29.69
N LYS A 347 -14.73 9.96 30.23
CA LYS A 347 -13.98 10.05 31.49
C LYS A 347 -14.79 9.56 32.68
N ALA A 348 -16.08 9.91 32.74
CA ALA A 348 -16.98 9.46 33.78
C ALA A 348 -17.14 7.93 33.77
N GLN A 349 -17.32 7.33 32.59
CA GLN A 349 -17.40 5.87 32.42
C GLN A 349 -16.09 5.17 32.81
N LEU A 350 -14.94 5.75 32.46
CA LEU A 350 -13.63 5.24 32.92
C LEU A 350 -13.49 5.29 34.45
N ALA A 351 -13.97 6.34 35.11
CA ALA A 351 -13.96 6.43 36.57
C ALA A 351 -14.89 5.39 37.21
N GLN A 352 -16.11 5.24 36.69
CA GLN A 352 -17.09 4.25 37.15
C GLN A 352 -16.58 2.82 37.02
N SER A 353 -15.84 2.53 35.95
CA SER A 353 -15.28 1.19 35.70
C SER A 353 -14.34 0.68 36.81
N LYS A 354 -13.79 1.58 37.64
CA LYS A 354 -12.93 1.22 38.78
C LYS A 354 -13.72 0.64 39.97
N LEU A 355 -15.01 0.94 40.05
CA LEU A 355 -15.90 0.52 41.14
C LEU A 355 -16.54 -0.86 40.87
N VAL A 356 -16.52 -1.32 39.61
CA VAL A 356 -17.19 -2.54 39.17
C VAL A 356 -16.20 -3.70 39.07
N LYS A 357 -16.65 -4.91 39.40
CA LYS A 357 -15.84 -6.13 39.23
C LYS A 357 -15.76 -6.47 37.74
N LEU A 358 -14.62 -6.16 37.12
CA LEU A 358 -14.36 -6.45 35.70
C LEU A 358 -13.36 -7.59 35.49
N PRO A 359 -13.33 -8.23 34.31
CA PRO A 359 -12.27 -9.17 33.93
C PRO A 359 -10.89 -8.51 33.96
N THR A 360 -9.86 -9.30 34.27
CA THR A 360 -8.48 -8.82 34.38
C THR A 360 -7.94 -8.21 33.08
N GLY A 361 -8.35 -8.76 31.94
CA GLY A 361 -7.97 -8.27 30.61
C GLY A 361 -8.57 -6.89 30.32
N LEU A 362 -9.88 -6.71 30.53
CA LEU A 362 -10.52 -5.39 30.39
C LEU A 362 -9.93 -4.35 31.35
N ARG A 363 -9.66 -4.70 32.62
CA ARG A 363 -9.01 -3.77 33.56
C ARG A 363 -7.64 -3.30 33.05
N ARG A 364 -6.88 -4.17 32.37
CA ARG A 364 -5.60 -3.80 31.77
C ARG A 364 -5.78 -2.75 30.67
N VAL A 365 -6.75 -2.96 29.77
CA VAL A 365 -7.10 -1.99 28.72
C VAL A 365 -7.52 -0.64 29.32
N LEU A 366 -8.41 -0.65 30.31
CA LEU A 366 -8.91 0.57 30.94
C LEU A 366 -7.82 1.33 31.73
N ARG A 367 -6.85 0.62 32.31
CA ARG A 367 -5.64 1.24 32.89
C ARG A 367 -4.80 1.94 31.83
N THR A 368 -4.63 1.32 30.66
CA THR A 368 -3.96 1.97 29.52
C THR A 368 -4.71 3.23 29.09
N PHE A 369 -6.04 3.16 28.98
CA PHE A 369 -6.86 4.33 28.63
C PHE A 369 -6.73 5.45 29.67
N THR A 370 -6.71 5.09 30.95
CA THR A 370 -6.47 6.05 32.04
C THR A 370 -5.09 6.70 31.92
N LYS A 371 -4.03 5.92 31.65
CA LYS A 371 -2.66 6.43 31.47
C LYS A 371 -2.56 7.37 30.25
N LEU A 372 -3.32 7.08 29.19
CA LEU A 372 -3.32 7.82 27.94
C LEU A 372 -4.47 8.84 27.84
N GLN A 373 -5.18 9.11 28.94
CA GLN A 373 -6.40 9.93 28.95
C GLN A 373 -6.21 11.31 28.31
N ARG A 374 -5.04 11.94 28.52
CA ARG A 374 -4.70 13.21 27.88
C ARG A 374 -4.70 13.11 26.34
N TYR A 375 -4.14 12.04 25.79
CA TYR A 375 -4.04 11.83 24.34
C TYR A 375 -5.36 11.36 23.73
N ILE A 376 -6.08 10.51 24.46
CA ILE A 376 -7.44 10.11 24.07
C ILE A 376 -8.38 11.32 24.07
N GLY A 377 -8.14 12.33 24.92
CA GLY A 377 -8.86 13.60 24.87
C GLY A 377 -8.73 14.34 23.53
N HIS A 378 -7.62 14.18 22.80
CA HIS A 378 -7.46 14.75 21.46
C HIS A 378 -8.19 13.96 20.37
N THR A 379 -8.70 12.78 20.71
CA THR A 379 -9.43 11.90 19.78
C THR A 379 -10.88 12.34 19.60
N PHE A 380 -11.45 13.10 20.56
CA PHE A 380 -12.83 13.56 20.55
C PHE A 380 -13.07 14.73 19.59
#